data_AF-A0A1I0YV85-F1
#
_entry.id   AF-A0A1I0YV85-F1
#
_cell.length_a   1.000
_cell.length_b   1.000
_cell.length_c   1.000
_cell.angle_alpha   90.00
_cell.angle_beta   90.00
_cell.angle_gamma   90.00
#
_symmetry.space_group_name_H-M   'P 1'
#
loop_
_entity.id
_entity.type
_entity.pdbx_description
1 polymer ?
#
loop_
_entity_poly.entity_id
_entity_poly.type
_entity_poly.pdbx_seq_one_letter_code
_entity_poly.pdbx_strand_id
1 'polypeptide(L)'
;MKRMIILIMLVFLTFSGIIVVCNKNSNTESTKEKLMTKSEVNETAKTDESDSINDYVSDDFETDDEFVDEYVVDSEEYYNRTSEILSRMDVTESKNLTSEKQTREDFAERGFSDVSIISRFDLKGNYNEKEISTNSNEKHPSYVAYYTTPSNNIWTIYETNGQFQAYPVSYTLKKSENNEKIVDVILSESESIYVHNAQKNQFFDVIPNGSDAIVKTVKHIDADYLNSLTDEDIDNL
;
A
#
# COMPACT_ATOMS: atom_id res chain seq x y z
N MET A 1 -15.07 24.83 -20.51
CA MET A 1 -15.25 23.53 -19.83
C MET A 1 -13.86 22.92 -19.64
N LYS A 2 -13.26 23.10 -18.45
CA LYS A 2 -11.96 22.49 -18.12
C LYS A 2 -12.21 21.03 -17.79
N ARG A 3 -11.53 20.12 -18.48
CA ARG A 3 -11.51 18.70 -18.17
C ARG A 3 -10.72 18.55 -16.86
N MET A 4 -11.39 18.23 -15.75
CA MET A 4 -10.71 17.77 -14.55
C MET A 4 -10.17 16.38 -14.85
N ILE A 5 -8.84 16.28 -14.93
CA ILE A 5 -8.12 15.03 -14.84
C ILE A 5 -8.17 14.67 -13.36
N ILE A 6 -9.01 13.69 -13.00
CA ILE A 6 -8.99 13.09 -11.67
C ILE A 6 -7.75 12.21 -11.63
N LEU A 7 -6.71 12.71 -10.96
CA LEU A 7 -5.52 11.93 -10.63
C LEU A 7 -5.95 10.95 -9.53
N ILE A 8 -6.24 9.71 -9.91
CA ILE A 8 -6.44 8.62 -8.95
C ILE A 8 -5.06 8.33 -8.34
N MET A 9 -4.77 8.95 -7.19
CA MET A 9 -3.71 8.45 -6.33
C MET A 9 -4.17 7.09 -5.78
N LEU A 10 -3.61 6.02 -6.33
CA LEU A 10 -3.60 4.70 -5.69
C LEU A 10 -2.96 4.88 -4.32
N VAL A 11 -3.78 5.01 -3.29
CA VAL A 11 -3.33 4.82 -1.92
C VAL A 11 -2.96 3.35 -1.82
N PHE A 12 -1.68 3.05 -2.04
CA PHE A 12 -1.08 1.80 -1.59
C PHE A 12 -1.18 1.80 -0.07
N LEU A 13 -2.32 1.36 0.47
CA LEU A 13 -2.38 0.89 1.84
C LEU A 13 -1.46 -0.32 1.91
N THR A 14 -0.25 -0.03 2.35
CA THR A 14 0.93 -0.89 2.37
C THR A 14 0.70 -2.06 3.32
N PHE A 15 -0.02 -3.08 2.86
CA PHE A 15 -0.02 -4.41 3.48
C PHE A 15 0.52 -5.49 2.54
N SER A 16 1.08 -5.09 1.40
CA SER A 16 1.89 -5.93 0.51
C SER A 16 3.34 -5.42 0.49
N GLY A 17 4.13 -5.75 1.51
CA GLY A 17 5.61 -5.87 1.48
C GLY A 17 6.50 -4.82 0.80
N ILE A 18 6.00 -3.65 0.38
CA ILE A 18 6.76 -2.60 -0.31
C ILE A 18 6.31 -1.28 0.31
N ILE A 19 7.14 -0.73 1.20
CA ILE A 19 6.96 0.62 1.75
C ILE A 19 7.96 1.52 1.03
N VAL A 20 7.48 2.43 0.19
CA VAL A 20 8.29 3.54 -0.34
C VAL A 20 8.27 4.67 0.69
N VAL A 21 9.33 4.80 1.50
CA VAL A 21 9.51 5.94 2.41
C VAL A 21 10.36 7.00 1.72
N CYS A 22 9.74 8.11 1.30
CA CYS A 22 10.48 9.32 0.94
C CYS A 22 10.95 10.02 2.22
N ASN A 23 12.15 9.73 2.71
CA ASN A 23 12.72 10.47 3.84
C ASN A 23 13.32 11.80 3.35
N LYS A 24 12.78 12.91 3.84
CA LYS A 24 13.26 14.26 3.59
C LYS A 24 14.01 14.74 4.83
N ASN A 25 15.29 14.40 4.95
CA ASN A 25 16.24 15.21 5.72
C ASN A 25 17.69 14.77 5.47
N SER A 26 18.46 15.68 4.88
CA SER A 26 19.91 15.62 4.78
C SER A 26 20.54 16.02 6.12
N ASN A 27 21.38 15.14 6.68
CA ASN A 27 22.41 15.53 7.64
C ASN A 27 23.63 14.66 7.39
N THR A 28 24.56 15.20 6.59
CA THR A 28 25.86 14.59 6.34
C THR A 28 26.79 14.92 7.50
N GLU A 29 26.97 13.97 8.42
CA GLU A 29 28.10 14.03 9.36
C GLU A 29 29.39 13.66 8.62
N SER A 30 30.36 14.57 8.70
CA SER A 30 31.67 14.45 8.11
C SER A 30 32.47 13.30 8.73
N THR A 31 32.85 12.31 7.93
CA THR A 31 34.02 11.48 8.24
C THR A 31 35.17 11.91 7.34
N LYS A 32 36.14 12.58 7.97
CA LYS A 32 37.43 12.91 7.38
C LYS A 32 38.15 11.61 7.02
N GLU A 33 38.41 11.40 5.74
CA GLU A 33 39.60 10.65 5.35
C GLU A 33 40.48 11.48 4.42
N LYS A 34 41.76 11.38 4.75
CA LYS A 34 42.84 12.30 4.48
C LYS A 34 43.63 11.72 3.31
N LEU A 35 43.69 12.43 2.19
CA LEU A 35 44.87 12.37 1.34
C LEU A 35 45.16 13.76 0.75
N MET A 36 46.25 14.36 1.23
CA MET A 36 47.00 15.39 0.51
C MET A 36 47.42 14.79 -0.85
N THR A 37 47.53 15.50 -1.96
CA THR A 37 48.35 16.71 -2.14
C THR A 37 48.01 17.34 -3.49
N LYS A 38 48.02 18.66 -3.51
CA LYS A 38 47.74 19.57 -4.62
C LYS A 38 49.01 19.81 -5.45
N SER A 39 48.90 19.83 -6.78
CA SER A 39 49.73 20.57 -7.74
C SER A 39 49.07 20.36 -9.11
N GLU A 40 48.94 21.30 -10.03
CA GLU A 40 49.31 22.71 -10.18
C GLU A 40 48.58 23.14 -11.50
N VAL A 41 47.82 24.23 -11.51
CA VAL A 41 48.21 25.53 -12.11
C VAL A 41 48.12 25.58 -13.65
N ASN A 42 47.13 26.33 -14.17
CA ASN A 42 47.27 27.54 -15.02
C ASN A 42 45.92 27.85 -15.70
N GLU A 43 45.25 28.99 -15.43
CA GLU A 43 45.45 30.33 -16.04
C GLU A 43 45.27 30.29 -17.57
N THR A 44 44.21 30.85 -18.20
CA THR A 44 43.97 32.29 -18.49
C THR A 44 42.67 32.36 -19.32
N ALA A 45 41.62 33.13 -18.97
CA ALA A 45 41.40 34.56 -19.16
C ALA A 45 41.16 35.05 -20.63
N LYS A 46 39.94 35.57 -20.87
CA LYS A 46 39.54 36.80 -21.62
C LYS A 46 38.86 36.71 -23.02
N THR A 47 37.57 37.16 -23.02
CA THR A 47 36.86 38.20 -23.86
C THR A 47 36.98 38.17 -25.40
N ASP A 48 36.02 38.51 -26.26
CA ASP A 48 34.68 39.16 -26.23
C ASP A 48 33.97 38.93 -27.61
N GLU A 49 32.64 39.10 -27.63
CA GLU A 49 31.72 39.50 -28.72
C GLU A 49 31.75 38.86 -30.14
N SER A 50 30.64 38.23 -30.58
CA SER A 50 29.70 38.75 -31.62
C SER A 50 28.82 37.66 -32.28
N ASP A 51 27.56 38.04 -32.49
CA ASP A 51 26.60 37.65 -33.54
C ASP A 51 26.11 36.20 -33.74
N SER A 52 24.78 36.10 -33.53
CA SER A 52 23.74 35.22 -34.11
C SER A 52 24.15 33.92 -34.82
N ILE A 53 23.48 32.82 -34.45
CA ILE A 53 22.62 31.99 -35.32
C ILE A 53 21.93 30.92 -34.43
N ASN A 54 20.63 30.70 -34.67
CA ASN A 54 19.85 29.59 -34.11
C ASN A 54 20.55 28.25 -34.31
N ASP A 55 20.71 27.47 -33.24
CA ASP A 55 20.76 26.02 -33.37
C ASP A 55 20.07 25.36 -32.18
N TYR A 56 19.18 24.42 -32.51
CA TYR A 56 18.50 23.55 -31.56
C TYR A 56 19.56 22.61 -30.97
N VAL A 57 19.90 22.78 -29.69
CA VAL A 57 20.67 21.77 -28.95
C VAL A 57 19.81 21.28 -27.80
N SER A 58 19.53 19.99 -27.86
CA SER A 58 18.94 19.17 -26.81
C SER A 58 19.67 19.36 -25.49
N ASP A 59 18.99 19.89 -24.48
CA ASP A 59 19.42 19.71 -23.09
C ASP A 59 19.24 18.23 -22.75
N ASP A 60 20.34 17.51 -22.90
CA ASP A 60 20.60 16.22 -22.30
C ASP A 60 20.60 16.45 -20.77
N PHE A 61 19.43 16.34 -20.15
CA PHE A 61 19.37 16.08 -18.73
C PHE A 61 19.89 14.65 -18.56
N GLU A 62 21.20 14.54 -18.34
CA GLU A 62 21.77 13.43 -17.60
C GLU A 62 21.05 13.42 -16.25
N THR A 63 19.95 12.68 -16.19
CA THR A 63 19.39 12.22 -14.93
C THR A 63 20.45 11.30 -14.37
N ASP A 64 21.27 11.82 -13.47
CA ASP A 64 21.91 11.00 -12.46
C ASP A 64 20.80 10.12 -11.88
N ASP A 65 20.72 8.88 -12.34
CA ASP A 65 20.01 7.78 -11.71
C ASP A 65 20.72 7.56 -10.37
N GLU A 66 20.52 8.49 -9.43
CA GLU A 66 20.62 8.21 -8.01
C GLU A 66 19.57 7.14 -7.75
N PHE A 67 20.01 5.88 -7.89
CA PHE A 67 19.30 4.71 -7.42
C PHE A 67 18.84 5.02 -5.99
N VAL A 68 17.56 5.33 -5.83
CA VAL A 68 16.90 5.24 -4.55
C VAL A 68 17.05 3.79 -4.15
N ASP A 69 17.91 3.51 -3.17
CA ASP A 69 18.00 2.18 -2.56
C ASP A 69 16.59 1.83 -2.08
N GLU A 70 15.91 0.98 -2.84
CA GLU A 70 14.60 0.46 -2.51
C GLU A 70 14.80 -0.44 -1.30
N TYR A 71 14.57 0.12 -0.10
CA TYR A 71 14.49 -0.68 1.12
C TYR A 71 13.28 -1.60 1.00
N VAL A 72 13.48 -2.79 0.44
CA VAL A 72 12.53 -3.90 0.53
C VAL A 72 12.47 -4.29 2.00
N VAL A 73 11.49 -3.74 2.71
CA VAL A 73 11.23 -4.15 4.10
C VAL A 73 10.74 -5.60 4.06
N ASP A 74 11.49 -6.50 4.69
CA ASP A 74 11.06 -7.88 4.87
C ASP A 74 9.73 -7.88 5.63
N SER A 75 8.70 -8.46 5.02
CA SER A 75 7.35 -8.48 5.59
C SER A 75 7.31 -9.21 6.93
N GLU A 76 8.14 -10.23 7.12
CA GLU A 76 8.28 -10.90 8.40
C GLU A 76 8.97 -10.02 9.45
N GLU A 77 10.02 -9.29 9.08
CA GLU A 77 10.64 -8.31 9.97
C GLU A 77 9.64 -7.24 10.40
N TYR A 78 8.85 -6.72 9.45
CA TYR A 78 7.81 -5.75 9.73
C TYR A 78 6.79 -6.28 10.75
N TYR A 79 6.20 -7.46 10.52
CA TYR A 79 5.19 -7.99 11.45
C TYR A 79 5.77 -8.40 12.79
N ASN A 80 7.00 -8.92 12.84
CA ASN A 80 7.67 -9.21 14.12
C ASN A 80 7.90 -7.94 14.96
N ARG A 81 8.12 -6.78 14.31
CA ARG A 81 8.32 -5.49 15.00
C ARG A 81 7.00 -4.84 15.41
N THR A 82 5.95 -5.01 14.61
CA THR A 82 4.71 -4.20 14.70
C THR A 82 3.50 -4.97 15.22
N SER A 83 3.60 -6.28 15.38
CA SER A 83 2.46 -7.14 15.71
C SER A 83 2.85 -8.31 16.59
N GLU A 84 1.88 -8.88 17.29
CA GLU A 84 1.94 -10.24 17.81
C GLU A 84 1.51 -11.21 16.70
N ILE A 85 2.37 -12.16 16.33
CA ILE A 85 2.04 -13.19 15.35
C ILE A 85 1.51 -14.43 16.09
N LEU A 86 0.21 -14.67 15.99
CA LEU A 86 -0.48 -15.78 16.63
C LEU A 86 -0.17 -17.12 15.94
N SER A 87 -0.16 -17.11 14.61
CA SER A 87 0.13 -18.31 13.81
C SER A 87 0.70 -17.99 12.44
N ARG A 88 1.34 -18.99 11.83
CA ARG A 88 1.83 -18.99 10.45
C ARG A 88 1.28 -20.22 9.75
N MET A 89 0.82 -20.06 8.51
CA MET A 89 0.25 -21.14 7.72
C MET A 89 0.65 -21.00 6.27
N ASP A 90 1.13 -22.08 5.64
CA ASP A 90 1.36 -22.06 4.19
C ASP A 90 0.03 -21.90 3.47
N VAL A 91 -0.02 -21.04 2.44
CA VAL A 91 -1.26 -20.74 1.72
C VAL A 91 -1.95 -22.02 1.22
N THR A 92 -1.17 -23.00 0.75
CA THR A 92 -1.67 -24.27 0.22
C THR A 92 -2.31 -25.19 1.27
N GLU A 93 -2.07 -24.95 2.56
CA GLU A 93 -2.65 -25.73 3.66
C GLU A 93 -4.00 -25.18 4.12
N SER A 94 -4.36 -23.95 3.71
CA SER A 94 -5.63 -23.35 4.11
C SER A 94 -6.82 -24.06 3.50
N LYS A 95 -7.81 -24.34 4.37
CA LYS A 95 -9.13 -24.85 3.99
C LYS A 95 -10.17 -23.75 3.80
N ASN A 96 -9.83 -22.52 4.16
CA ASN A 96 -10.75 -21.38 4.17
C ASN A 96 -10.71 -20.59 2.87
N LEU A 97 -9.78 -20.90 1.96
CA LEU A 97 -9.70 -20.24 0.66
C LEU A 97 -10.96 -20.52 -0.16
N THR A 98 -11.61 -19.44 -0.54
CA THR A 98 -12.74 -19.37 -1.47
C THR A 98 -12.23 -19.37 -2.92
N SER A 99 -13.11 -19.74 -3.85
CA SER A 99 -12.84 -19.57 -5.28
C SER A 99 -13.25 -18.18 -5.75
N GLU A 100 -12.76 -17.74 -6.90
CA GLU A 100 -13.20 -16.49 -7.54
C GLU A 100 -14.74 -16.40 -7.64
N LYS A 101 -15.41 -17.51 -8.00
CA LYS A 101 -16.88 -17.59 -8.00
C LYS A 101 -17.49 -17.41 -6.61
N GLN A 102 -16.98 -18.10 -5.59
CA GLN A 102 -17.53 -18.00 -4.23
C GLN A 102 -17.28 -16.61 -3.64
N THR A 103 -16.08 -16.05 -3.80
CA THR A 103 -15.77 -14.67 -3.39
C THR A 103 -16.72 -13.67 -4.02
N ARG A 104 -17.04 -13.79 -5.32
CA ARG A 104 -18.05 -12.92 -5.96
C ARG A 104 -19.41 -13.02 -5.28
N GLU A 105 -19.85 -14.23 -4.94
CA GLU A 105 -21.11 -14.47 -4.22
C GLU A 105 -21.06 -13.84 -2.82
N ASP A 106 -19.99 -14.08 -2.06
CA ASP A 106 -19.82 -13.57 -0.69
C ASP A 106 -19.80 -12.03 -0.65
N PHE A 107 -19.10 -11.38 -1.59
CA PHE A 107 -19.12 -9.92 -1.71
C PHE A 107 -20.51 -9.41 -2.11
N ALA A 108 -21.20 -10.08 -3.03
CA ALA A 108 -22.55 -9.68 -3.44
C ALA A 108 -23.57 -9.81 -2.30
N GLU A 109 -23.50 -10.88 -1.51
CA GLU A 109 -24.35 -11.09 -0.33
C GLU A 109 -24.15 -10.01 0.74
N ARG A 110 -22.94 -9.46 0.83
CA ARG A 110 -22.58 -8.33 1.71
C ARG A 110 -22.93 -6.95 1.11
N GLY A 111 -23.64 -6.91 -0.02
CA GLY A 111 -24.08 -5.66 -0.66
C GLY A 111 -23.03 -5.00 -1.57
N PHE A 112 -21.96 -5.72 -1.93
CA PHE A 112 -20.90 -5.23 -2.83
C PHE A 112 -21.03 -5.80 -4.26
N SER A 113 -22.24 -5.95 -4.79
CA SER A 113 -22.46 -6.62 -6.08
C SER A 113 -21.77 -5.96 -7.28
N ASP A 114 -21.58 -4.64 -7.23
CA ASP A 114 -21.12 -3.84 -8.37
C ASP A 114 -19.64 -3.42 -8.24
N VAL A 115 -18.89 -4.01 -7.30
CA VAL A 115 -17.47 -3.70 -7.10
C VAL A 115 -16.57 -4.62 -7.93
N SER A 116 -15.53 -4.06 -8.52
CA SER A 116 -14.43 -4.85 -9.07
C SER A 116 -13.65 -5.51 -7.93
N ILE A 117 -13.42 -6.81 -8.05
CA ILE A 117 -12.67 -7.61 -7.07
C ILE A 117 -11.41 -8.11 -7.77
N ILE A 118 -10.26 -7.83 -7.16
CA ILE A 118 -8.94 -8.09 -7.72
C ILE A 118 -8.23 -9.11 -6.83
N SER A 119 -7.44 -9.99 -7.44
CA SER A 119 -6.40 -10.74 -6.75
C SER A 119 -5.03 -10.28 -7.24
N ARG A 120 -4.04 -10.23 -6.34
CA ARG A 120 -2.66 -9.84 -6.66
C ARG A 120 -1.69 -11.01 -6.77
N PHE A 121 -2.04 -12.16 -6.19
CA PHE A 121 -1.15 -13.31 -6.11
C PHE A 121 -1.88 -14.61 -6.45
N ASP A 122 -1.19 -15.54 -7.10
CA ASP A 122 -1.66 -16.92 -7.23
C ASP A 122 -1.33 -17.75 -5.97
N LEU A 123 -1.82 -18.99 -5.90
CA LEU A 123 -1.53 -19.90 -4.77
C LEU A 123 -0.05 -20.27 -4.63
N LYS A 124 0.77 -20.02 -5.65
CA LYS A 124 2.21 -20.28 -5.62
C LYS A 124 3.00 -19.06 -5.14
N GLY A 125 2.33 -17.95 -4.85
CA GLY A 125 2.94 -16.69 -4.43
C GLY A 125 3.45 -15.83 -5.58
N ASN A 126 3.13 -16.16 -6.85
CA ASN A 126 3.52 -15.32 -7.97
C ASN A 126 2.63 -14.08 -8.03
N TYR A 127 3.24 -12.90 -8.18
CA TYR A 127 2.51 -11.67 -8.44
C TYR A 127 1.85 -11.74 -9.82
N ASN A 128 0.53 -11.61 -9.84
CA ASN A 128 -0.29 -11.54 -11.04
C ASN A 128 -1.59 -10.81 -10.70
N GLU A 129 -1.57 -9.48 -10.80
CA GLU A 129 -2.75 -8.68 -10.54
C GLU A 129 -3.79 -8.87 -11.64
N LYS A 130 -5.00 -9.32 -11.27
CA LYS A 130 -6.13 -9.47 -12.18
C LYS A 130 -7.46 -9.28 -11.47
N GLU A 131 -8.44 -8.76 -12.20
CA GLU A 131 -9.83 -8.89 -11.80
C GLU A 131 -10.27 -10.36 -11.88
N ILE A 132 -10.99 -10.82 -10.86
CA ILE A 132 -11.41 -12.22 -10.76
C ILE A 132 -12.58 -12.53 -11.71
N SER A 133 -12.68 -13.76 -12.20
CA SER A 133 -13.79 -14.15 -13.08
C SER A 133 -15.04 -14.54 -12.29
N THR A 134 -16.21 -14.28 -12.85
CA THR A 134 -17.51 -14.60 -12.21
C THR A 134 -17.81 -16.10 -12.13
N ASN A 135 -17.16 -16.94 -12.93
CA ASN A 135 -17.45 -18.37 -13.04
C ASN A 135 -16.20 -19.25 -12.93
N SER A 136 -15.18 -18.77 -12.23
CA SER A 136 -13.91 -19.48 -12.07
C SER A 136 -13.80 -20.18 -10.72
N ASN A 137 -13.20 -21.37 -10.74
CA ASN A 137 -12.87 -22.14 -9.54
C ASN A 137 -11.44 -21.89 -9.06
N GLU A 138 -10.70 -20.98 -9.69
CA GLU A 138 -9.38 -20.56 -9.20
C GLU A 138 -9.50 -19.95 -7.80
N LYS A 139 -8.48 -20.19 -6.98
CA LYS A 139 -8.40 -19.66 -5.61
C LYS A 139 -7.17 -18.78 -5.51
N HIS A 140 -7.24 -17.78 -4.63
CA HIS A 140 -6.16 -16.84 -4.39
C HIS A 140 -5.92 -16.66 -2.89
N PRO A 141 -4.71 -16.24 -2.48
CA PRO A 141 -4.43 -16.00 -1.07
C PRO A 141 -5.32 -14.90 -0.47
N SER A 142 -5.57 -13.85 -1.25
CA SER A 142 -6.41 -12.73 -0.86
C SER A 142 -7.13 -12.12 -2.06
N TYR A 143 -8.26 -11.49 -1.77
CA TYR A 143 -9.06 -10.71 -2.69
C TYR A 143 -9.20 -9.30 -2.14
N VAL A 144 -9.19 -8.30 -3.02
CA VAL A 144 -9.34 -6.89 -2.66
C VAL A 144 -10.44 -6.23 -3.50
N ALA A 145 -11.26 -5.43 -2.85
CA ALA A 145 -12.22 -4.55 -3.50
C ALA A 145 -12.10 -3.13 -2.94
N TYR A 146 -12.40 -2.15 -3.80
CA TYR A 146 -12.50 -0.75 -3.39
C TYR A 146 -13.96 -0.34 -3.43
N TYR A 147 -14.49 0.08 -2.28
CA TYR A 147 -15.88 0.45 -2.12
C TYR A 147 -16.01 1.94 -1.84
N THR A 148 -16.88 2.63 -2.58
CA THR A 148 -17.23 4.03 -2.32
C THR A 148 -18.66 4.08 -1.81
N THR A 149 -18.82 4.57 -0.59
CA THR A 149 -20.13 4.79 0.05
C THR A 149 -20.91 5.92 -0.64
N PRO A 150 -22.23 6.02 -0.45
CA PRO A 150 -23.03 7.16 -0.93
C PRO A 150 -22.56 8.53 -0.42
N SER A 151 -21.85 8.58 0.71
CA SER A 151 -21.23 9.79 1.25
C SER A 151 -19.84 10.09 0.69
N ASN A 152 -19.41 9.37 -0.35
CA ASN A 152 -18.08 9.46 -0.98
C ASN A 152 -16.90 9.06 -0.07
N ASN A 153 -17.15 8.34 1.03
CA ASN A 153 -16.10 7.69 1.79
C ASN A 153 -15.61 6.45 1.06
N ILE A 154 -14.29 6.30 0.95
CA ILE A 154 -13.61 5.21 0.28
C ILE A 154 -13.15 4.20 1.32
N TRP A 155 -13.42 2.93 1.03
CA TRP A 155 -12.99 1.77 1.80
C TRP A 155 -12.20 0.82 0.92
N THR A 156 -11.17 0.21 1.49
CA THR A 156 -10.55 -0.99 0.92
C THR A 156 -11.04 -2.19 1.72
N ILE A 157 -11.61 -3.17 1.05
CA ILE A 157 -12.12 -4.40 1.65
C ILE A 157 -11.24 -5.54 1.18
N TYR A 158 -10.73 -6.32 2.12
CA TYR A 158 -10.02 -7.55 1.83
C TYR A 158 -10.83 -8.75 2.31
N GLU A 159 -10.77 -9.81 1.52
CA GLU A 159 -11.03 -11.17 1.97
C GLU A 159 -9.68 -11.91 1.95
N THR A 160 -9.11 -12.19 3.11
CA THR A 160 -7.84 -12.92 3.23
C THR A 160 -8.09 -14.19 4.02
N ASN A 161 -7.73 -15.36 3.46
CA ASN A 161 -7.94 -16.64 4.13
C ASN A 161 -9.41 -16.85 4.62
N GLY A 162 -10.38 -16.36 3.85
CA GLY A 162 -11.82 -16.43 4.16
C GLY A 162 -12.30 -15.42 5.22
N GLN A 163 -11.43 -14.54 5.71
CA GLN A 163 -11.77 -13.49 6.67
C GLN A 163 -11.94 -12.15 5.97
N PHE A 164 -13.05 -11.45 6.26
CA PHE A 164 -13.27 -10.08 5.81
C PHE A 164 -12.64 -9.06 6.76
N GLN A 165 -12.00 -8.05 6.17
CA GLN A 165 -11.44 -6.90 6.86
C GLN A 165 -11.60 -5.63 6.00
N ALA A 166 -11.83 -4.48 6.62
CA ALA A 166 -12.08 -3.22 5.93
C ALA A 166 -11.22 -2.07 6.49
N TYR A 167 -10.71 -1.25 5.58
CA TYR A 167 -9.82 -0.12 5.86
C TYR A 167 -10.50 1.18 5.41
N PRO A 168 -10.73 2.15 6.32
CA PRO A 168 -11.39 3.41 5.98
C PRO A 168 -10.38 4.39 5.35
N VAL A 169 -10.16 4.28 4.05
CA VAL A 169 -9.16 5.06 3.31
C VAL A 169 -9.38 6.56 3.47
N SER A 170 -10.62 7.04 3.28
CA SER A 170 -10.95 8.46 3.37
C SER A 170 -10.69 9.04 4.77
N TYR A 171 -10.97 8.26 5.82
CA TYR A 171 -10.70 8.63 7.20
C TYR A 171 -9.20 8.79 7.45
N THR A 172 -8.39 7.81 7.03
CA THR A 172 -6.93 7.85 7.19
C THR A 172 -6.33 9.03 6.42
N LEU A 173 -6.79 9.28 5.19
CA LEU A 173 -6.36 10.43 4.40
C LEU A 173 -6.69 11.76 5.09
N LYS A 174 -7.92 11.92 5.59
CA LYS A 174 -8.35 13.14 6.28
C LYS A 174 -7.52 13.43 7.53
N LYS A 175 -7.21 12.41 8.35
CA LYS A 175 -6.31 12.57 9.50
C LYS A 175 -4.92 13.02 9.08
N SER A 176 -4.41 12.49 7.97
CA SER A 176 -3.11 12.88 7.42
C SER A 176 -3.10 14.34 6.96
N GLU A 177 -4.14 14.77 6.23
CA GLU A 177 -4.32 16.15 5.80
C GLU A 177 -4.42 17.13 6.98
N ASN A 178 -4.98 16.69 8.11
CA ASN A 178 -5.08 17.47 9.35
C ASN A 178 -3.80 17.45 10.20
N ASN A 179 -2.73 16.77 9.77
CA ASN A 179 -1.51 16.53 10.55
C ASN A 179 -1.77 15.84 11.90
N GLU A 180 -2.78 14.97 11.96
CA GLU A 180 -3.04 14.13 13.13
C GLU A 180 -2.10 12.93 13.14
N LYS A 181 -1.88 12.33 14.32
CA LYS A 181 -1.14 11.06 14.40
C LYS A 181 -1.93 9.99 13.65
N ILE A 182 -1.30 9.39 12.64
CA ILE A 182 -1.88 8.27 11.89
C ILE A 182 -1.62 6.97 12.63
N VAL A 183 -2.72 6.31 12.97
CA VAL A 183 -2.74 4.91 13.39
C VAL A 183 -3.76 4.24 12.48
N ASP A 184 -3.33 3.22 11.73
CA ASP A 184 -4.22 2.56 10.78
C ASP A 184 -5.35 1.86 11.52
N VAL A 185 -6.59 2.19 11.19
CA VAL A 185 -7.77 1.51 11.73
C VAL A 185 -8.16 0.39 10.78
N ILE A 186 -8.32 -0.82 11.32
CA ILE A 186 -8.70 -2.00 10.57
C ILE A 186 -9.97 -2.57 11.20
N LEU A 187 -11.07 -2.58 10.46
CA LEU A 187 -12.27 -3.29 10.88
C LEU A 187 -12.11 -4.76 10.55
N SER A 188 -12.37 -5.64 11.51
CA SER A 188 -12.27 -7.09 11.34
C SER A 188 -13.45 -7.79 11.98
N GLU A 189 -13.90 -8.90 11.39
CA GLU A 189 -14.90 -9.78 12.02
C GLU A 189 -14.29 -10.68 13.14
N SER A 190 -13.00 -10.52 13.43
CA SER A 190 -12.27 -11.19 14.52
C SER A 190 -11.37 -10.20 15.29
N GLU A 191 -10.77 -10.66 16.39
CA GLU A 191 -9.80 -9.87 17.19
C GLU A 191 -8.43 -9.74 16.51
N SER A 192 -8.10 -10.68 15.62
CA SER A 192 -6.90 -10.68 14.78
C SER A 192 -7.26 -10.54 13.30
N ILE A 193 -6.24 -10.36 12.46
CA ILE A 193 -6.37 -10.32 11.00
C ILE A 193 -5.40 -11.28 10.34
N TYR A 194 -5.82 -11.83 9.20
CA TYR A 194 -4.92 -12.52 8.30
C TYR A 194 -4.25 -11.56 7.33
N VAL A 195 -2.93 -11.71 7.20
CA VAL A 195 -2.13 -11.02 6.18
C VAL A 195 -1.40 -12.04 5.33
N HIS A 196 -1.31 -11.81 4.02
CA HIS A 196 -0.54 -12.66 3.11
C HIS A 196 0.89 -12.15 3.00
N ASN A 197 1.84 -12.91 3.54
CA ASN A 197 3.26 -12.73 3.29
C ASN A 197 3.61 -13.39 1.95
N ALA A 198 3.74 -12.58 0.90
CA ALA A 198 4.09 -13.06 -0.44
C ALA A 198 5.52 -13.62 -0.55
N GLN A 199 6.47 -13.13 0.26
CA GLN A 199 7.88 -13.58 0.21
C GLN A 199 8.02 -15.04 0.62
N LYS A 200 7.22 -15.49 1.60
CA LYS A 200 7.19 -16.87 2.07
C LYS A 200 5.98 -17.66 1.58
N ASN A 201 5.05 -17.00 0.89
CA ASN A 201 3.75 -17.51 0.51
C ASN A 201 2.97 -18.12 1.70
N GLN A 202 2.88 -17.34 2.77
CA GLN A 202 2.27 -17.73 4.05
C GLN A 202 1.20 -16.75 4.48
N PHE A 203 0.18 -17.23 5.18
CA PHE A 203 -0.67 -16.40 6.01
C PHE A 203 -0.04 -16.22 7.37
N PHE A 204 0.01 -14.97 7.84
CA PHE A 204 0.22 -14.66 9.25
C PHE A 204 -1.12 -14.24 9.85
N ASP A 205 -1.46 -14.85 10.99
CA ASP A 205 -2.54 -14.39 11.85
C ASP A 205 -1.95 -13.44 12.89
N VAL A 206 -2.36 -12.18 12.87
CA VAL A 206 -1.67 -11.12 13.63
C VAL A 206 -2.62 -10.23 14.43
N ILE A 207 -2.14 -9.79 15.59
CA ILE A 207 -2.70 -8.68 16.36
C ILE A 207 -1.70 -7.52 16.30
N PRO A 208 -2.03 -6.42 15.58
CA PRO A 208 -1.19 -5.23 15.57
C PRO A 208 -0.98 -4.63 16.96
N ASN A 209 0.21 -4.07 17.22
CA ASN A 209 0.64 -3.58 18.53
C ASN A 209 -0.03 -2.26 19.00
N GLY A 210 -0.96 -1.70 18.22
CA GLY A 210 -1.69 -0.48 18.53
C GLY A 210 -0.95 0.83 18.26
N SER A 211 0.36 0.82 18.03
CA SER A 211 1.11 2.04 17.69
C SER A 211 1.00 2.39 16.22
N ASP A 212 1.00 1.37 15.37
CA ASP A 212 1.04 1.49 13.91
C ASP A 212 -0.33 1.18 13.29
N ALA A 213 -1.02 0.17 13.82
CA ALA A 213 -2.39 -0.16 13.46
C ALA A 213 -3.18 -0.67 14.68
N ILE A 214 -4.49 -0.51 14.64
CA ILE A 214 -5.45 -1.01 15.64
C ILE A 214 -6.54 -1.79 14.92
N VAL A 215 -6.81 -3.01 15.40
CA VAL A 215 -7.96 -3.80 14.97
C VAL A 215 -9.18 -3.41 15.81
N LYS A 216 -10.27 -3.08 15.12
CA LYS A 216 -11.59 -2.86 15.70
C LYS A 216 -12.49 -4.01 15.29
N THR A 217 -12.84 -4.85 16.26
CA THR A 217 -13.69 -6.02 16.00
C THR A 217 -15.14 -5.59 15.83
N VAL A 218 -15.73 -5.94 14.70
CA VAL A 218 -17.12 -5.66 14.35
C VAL A 218 -17.86 -6.97 14.09
N LYS A 219 -19.19 -6.97 14.23
CA LYS A 219 -19.97 -8.20 14.08
C LYS A 219 -20.00 -8.71 12.64
N HIS A 220 -20.17 -7.79 11.69
CA HIS A 220 -20.29 -8.11 10.27
C HIS A 220 -19.87 -6.90 9.42
N ILE A 221 -19.12 -7.15 8.35
CA ILE A 221 -18.70 -6.15 7.38
C ILE A 221 -19.58 -6.29 6.13
N ASP A 222 -20.53 -5.39 5.96
CA ASP A 222 -21.36 -5.27 4.77
C ASP A 222 -21.50 -3.80 4.34
N ALA A 223 -22.07 -3.57 3.16
CA ALA A 223 -22.23 -2.24 2.60
C ALA A 223 -23.07 -1.34 3.51
N ASP A 224 -24.14 -1.86 4.11
CA ASP A 224 -25.03 -1.09 4.99
C ASP A 224 -24.30 -0.60 6.24
N TYR A 225 -23.49 -1.45 6.86
CA TYR A 225 -22.66 -1.10 8.00
C TYR A 225 -21.62 -0.04 7.62
N LEU A 226 -20.85 -0.25 6.55
CA LEU A 226 -19.83 0.72 6.12
C LEU A 226 -20.43 2.07 5.70
N ASN A 227 -21.64 2.08 5.14
CA ASN A 227 -22.37 3.30 4.79
C ASN A 227 -22.88 4.06 6.02
N SER A 228 -23.08 3.37 7.14
CA SER A 228 -23.58 3.97 8.38
C SER A 228 -22.49 4.68 9.20
N LEU A 229 -21.22 4.34 8.97
CA LEU A 229 -20.10 4.84 9.77
C LEU A 229 -19.69 6.26 9.36
N THR A 230 -19.64 7.14 10.37
CA THR A 230 -18.96 8.44 10.30
C THR A 230 -17.53 8.34 10.84
N ASP A 231 -16.73 9.40 10.63
CA ASP A 231 -15.39 9.48 11.24
C ASP A 231 -15.45 9.40 12.77
N GLU A 232 -16.48 10.02 13.39
CA GLU A 232 -16.69 9.97 14.84
C GLU A 232 -17.06 8.56 15.30
N ASP A 233 -17.83 7.81 14.52
CA ASP A 233 -18.11 6.41 14.84
C ASP A 233 -16.82 5.59 14.82
N ILE A 234 -15.98 5.77 13.78
CA ILE A 234 -14.69 5.07 13.65
C ILE A 234 -13.75 5.38 14.83
N ASP A 235 -13.70 6.63 15.29
CA ASP A 235 -12.92 7.02 16.47
C ASP A 235 -13.40 6.33 17.77
N ASN A 236 -14.69 5.98 17.85
CA ASN A 236 -15.34 5.44 19.04
C ASN A 236 -15.54 3.91 19.03
N LEU A 237 -15.09 3.21 17.97
CA LEU A 237 -15.08 1.74 17.91
C LEU A 237 -14.14 1.10 18.93
#